data_AF-A0A1I8PNR6-F1
#
_entry.id   AF-A0A1I8PNR6-F1
#
_cell.length_a   1.000
_cell.length_b   1.000
_cell.length_c   1.000
_cell.angle_alpha   90.00
_cell.angle_beta   90.00
_cell.angle_gamma   90.00
#
_symmetry.space_group_name_H-M   'P 1'
#
loop_
_entity.id
_entity.type
_entity.pdbx_description
1 polymer ?
#
loop_
_entity_poly.entity_id
_entity_poly.type
_entity_poly.pdbx_seq_one_letter_code
_entity_poly.pdbx_strand_id
1 'polypeptide(L)'
;MSLEQTADEHILKQSKLEGETLQQLLALEKEFREHNAVIKSELLTQKELISRMWVLSQRYILITSTGTCCKFPEIFAGPAEEIILQEYCEKLKALKTSNCRISVSLKDLRISCRLFETLCSQLDMNLKTPFIIGDAYHKPLAFFIELVSDLFKYFHAWLLKLKYNSQLLDPYKAEGMEHYKTLIEPSEEFEEYLNMGLTYCKCLKPKAAC
;
A
#
# COMPACT_ATOMS: atom_id res chain seq x y z
N MET A 1 -4.57 47.08 21.18
CA MET A 1 -3.81 46.24 20.24
C MET A 1 -3.99 46.84 18.86
N SER A 2 -2.91 47.26 18.21
CA SER A 2 -2.93 47.87 16.88
C SER A 2 -3.09 46.82 15.78
N LEU A 3 -3.69 47.19 14.64
CA LEU A 3 -3.89 46.33 13.48
C LEU A 3 -2.59 45.69 12.94
N GLU A 4 -1.45 46.35 13.14
CA GLU A 4 -0.11 45.86 12.79
C GLU A 4 0.32 44.66 13.67
N GLN A 5 0.02 44.69 14.98
CA GLN A 5 0.35 43.57 15.88
C GLN A 5 -0.41 42.29 15.52
N THR A 6 -1.64 42.42 15.04
CA THR A 6 -2.47 41.28 14.61
C THR A 6 -2.03 40.67 13.27
N ALA A 7 -1.44 41.47 12.38
CA ALA A 7 -0.96 40.98 11.08
C ALA A 7 0.35 40.20 11.22
N ASP A 8 1.28 40.68 12.04
CA ASP A 8 2.55 39.99 12.32
C ASP A 8 2.33 38.65 13.04
N GLU A 9 1.39 38.60 13.98
CA GLU A 9 1.03 37.36 14.68
C GLU A 9 0.41 36.32 13.73
N HIS A 10 -0.40 36.77 12.77
CA HIS A 10 -0.99 35.90 11.74
C HIS A 10 0.08 35.30 10.81
N ILE A 11 1.03 36.12 10.33
CA ILE A 11 2.13 35.68 9.47
C ILE A 11 3.03 34.69 10.20
N LEU A 12 3.35 34.95 11.47
CA LEU A 12 4.16 34.04 12.29
C LEU A 12 3.47 32.68 12.49
N LYS A 13 2.16 32.69 12.76
CA LYS A 13 1.37 31.47 12.90
C LYS A 13 1.33 30.67 11.60
N GLN A 14 1.12 31.35 10.46
CA GLN A 14 1.17 30.71 9.13
C GLN A 14 2.54 30.08 8.88
N SER A 15 3.63 30.82 9.09
CA SER A 15 4.98 30.30 8.84
C SER A 15 5.31 29.06 9.68
N LYS A 16 4.87 29.04 10.94
CA LYS A 16 5.02 27.86 11.80
C LYS A 16 4.25 26.66 11.25
N LEU A 17 3.00 26.87 10.85
CA LEU A 17 2.15 25.81 10.31
C LEU A 17 2.66 25.28 8.96
N GLU A 18 3.21 26.13 8.10
CA GLU A 18 3.89 25.72 6.87
C GLU A 18 5.10 24.83 7.17
N GLY A 19 5.89 25.19 8.19
CA GLY A 19 7.01 24.37 8.67
C GLY A 19 6.58 22.99 9.18
N GLU A 20 5.51 22.92 9.97
CA GLU A 20 4.94 21.67 10.47
C GLU A 20 4.37 20.81 9.33
N THR A 21 3.66 21.44 8.39
CA THR A 21 3.10 20.77 7.20
C THR A 21 4.21 20.18 6.33
N LEU A 22 5.28 20.95 6.10
CA LEU A 22 6.46 20.48 5.37
C LEU A 22 7.13 19.29 6.07
N GLN A 23 7.30 19.37 7.39
CA GLN A 23 7.89 18.27 8.15
C GLN A 23 7.04 16.99 8.04
N GLN A 24 5.72 17.12 8.09
CA GLN A 24 4.81 16.00 7.93
C GLN A 24 4.84 15.43 6.50
N LEU A 25 4.95 16.28 5.48
CA LEU A 25 5.08 15.82 4.09
C LEU A 25 6.35 15.00 3.87
N LEU A 26 7.48 15.44 4.45
CA LEU A 26 8.73 14.69 4.40
C LEU A 26 8.66 13.35 5.15
N ALA A 27 7.91 13.31 6.27
CA ALA A 27 7.63 12.06 6.97
C ALA A 27 6.78 11.11 6.10
N LEU A 28 5.73 11.63 5.46
CA LEU A 28 4.89 10.86 4.53
C LEU A 28 5.68 10.28 3.37
N GLU A 29 6.59 11.04 2.75
CA GLU A 29 7.46 10.51 1.69
C GLU A 29 8.19 9.25 2.17
N LYS A 30 8.79 9.30 3.37
CA LYS A 30 9.49 8.16 3.95
C LYS A 30 8.54 7.00 4.21
N GLU A 31 7.40 7.26 4.84
CA GLU A 31 6.42 6.21 5.19
C GLU A 31 5.80 5.54 3.95
N PHE A 32 5.54 6.28 2.87
CA PHE A 32 5.09 5.70 1.61
C PHE A 32 6.15 4.77 1.00
N ARG A 33 7.42 5.16 1.05
CA ARG A 33 8.53 4.30 0.58
C ARG A 33 8.69 3.05 1.45
N GLU A 34 8.59 3.18 2.77
CA GLU A 34 8.62 2.06 3.71
C GLU A 34 7.44 1.12 3.50
N HIS A 35 6.23 1.65 3.31
CA HIS A 35 5.05 0.87 2.98
C HIS A 35 5.23 0.09 1.67
N ASN A 36 5.77 0.73 0.64
CA ASN A 36 6.06 0.08 -0.63
C ASN A 36 7.11 -1.05 -0.49
N ALA A 37 8.11 -0.86 0.36
CA ALA A 37 9.10 -1.90 0.67
C ALA A 37 8.47 -3.11 1.37
N VAL A 38 7.56 -2.88 2.34
CA VAL A 38 6.77 -3.95 2.98
C VAL A 38 5.95 -4.69 1.94
N ILE A 39 5.27 -3.96 1.06
CA ILE A 39 4.49 -4.53 -0.04
C ILE A 39 5.35 -5.45 -0.91
N LYS A 40 6.51 -4.98 -1.39
CA LYS A 40 7.39 -5.78 -2.26
C LYS A 40 7.83 -7.07 -1.59
N SER A 41 8.25 -6.98 -0.32
CA SER A 41 8.66 -8.15 0.46
C SER A 41 7.53 -9.17 0.62
N GLU A 42 6.34 -8.70 0.96
CA GLU A 42 5.17 -9.54 1.13
C GLU A 42 4.68 -10.13 -0.20
N LEU A 43 4.77 -9.40 -1.32
CA LEU A 43 4.46 -9.94 -2.65
C LEU A 43 5.40 -11.06 -3.08
N LEU A 44 6.70 -10.96 -2.80
CA LEU A 44 7.63 -12.05 -3.08
C LEU A 44 7.23 -13.32 -2.31
N THR A 45 6.86 -13.17 -1.04
CA THR A 45 6.33 -14.27 -0.23
C THR A 45 5.04 -14.83 -0.83
N GLN A 46 4.11 -13.98 -1.27
CA GLN A 46 2.86 -14.41 -1.89
C GLN A 46 3.08 -15.15 -3.21
N LYS A 47 4.07 -14.74 -4.02
CA LYS A 47 4.44 -15.43 -5.27
C LYS A 47 4.86 -16.88 -5.02
N GLU A 48 5.67 -17.11 -3.99
CA GLU A 48 6.09 -18.46 -3.59
C GLU A 48 4.90 -19.30 -3.09
N LEU A 49 4.08 -18.73 -2.21
CA LEU A 49 2.90 -19.40 -1.65
C LEU A 49 1.91 -19.81 -2.73
N ILE A 50 1.58 -18.90 -3.66
CA ILE A 50 0.63 -19.17 -4.74
C ILE A 50 1.19 -20.21 -5.71
N SER A 51 2.49 -20.17 -6.00
CA SER A 51 3.14 -21.20 -6.82
C SER A 51 3.07 -22.58 -6.17
N ARG A 52 3.20 -22.66 -4.84
CA ARG A 52 3.05 -23.92 -4.11
C ARG A 52 1.61 -24.40 -4.08
N MET A 53 0.67 -23.51 -3.79
CA MET A 53 -0.77 -23.81 -3.80
C MET A 53 -1.23 -24.31 -5.17
N TRP A 54 -0.71 -23.72 -6.25
CA TRP A 54 -0.98 -24.18 -7.62
C TRP A 54 -0.63 -25.67 -7.80
N VAL A 55 0.56 -26.09 -7.38
CA VAL A 55 0.99 -27.49 -7.46
C VAL A 55 0.09 -28.39 -6.60
N LEU A 56 -0.28 -27.94 -5.40
CA LEU A 56 -1.18 -28.69 -4.51
C LEU A 56 -2.55 -28.89 -5.15
N SER A 57 -3.12 -27.85 -5.76
CA SER A 57 -4.38 -27.95 -6.50
C SER A 57 -4.31 -28.92 -7.67
N GLN A 58 -3.23 -28.88 -8.47
CA GLN A 58 -3.06 -29.84 -9.57
C GLN A 58 -3.02 -31.29 -9.06
N ARG A 59 -2.27 -31.54 -7.98
CA ARG A 59 -2.21 -32.87 -7.34
C ARG A 59 -3.57 -33.31 -6.78
N TYR A 60 -4.27 -32.37 -6.16
CA TYR A 60 -5.59 -32.59 -5.59
C TYR A 60 -6.62 -32.96 -6.69
N ILE A 61 -6.65 -32.21 -7.79
CA ILE A 61 -7.50 -32.48 -8.95
C ILE A 61 -7.19 -33.87 -9.53
N LEU A 62 -5.91 -34.26 -9.66
CA LEU A 62 -5.54 -35.59 -10.18
C LEU A 62 -6.03 -36.73 -9.29
N ILE A 63 -5.87 -36.60 -7.97
CA ILE A 63 -6.29 -37.65 -7.02
C ILE A 63 -7.82 -37.79 -7.00
N THR A 64 -8.54 -36.67 -7.04
CA THR A 64 -10.01 -36.66 -6.99
C THR A 64 -10.66 -37.04 -8.33
N SER A 65 -10.01 -36.74 -9.47
CA SER A 65 -10.53 -37.07 -10.81
C SER A 65 -10.30 -38.52 -11.24
N THR A 66 -9.38 -39.25 -10.60
CA THR A 66 -9.02 -40.63 -10.99
C THR A 66 -9.93 -41.73 -10.44
N GLY A 67 -11.00 -41.35 -9.73
CA GLY A 67 -11.92 -42.24 -9.00
C GLY A 67 -12.73 -43.28 -9.81
N THR A 68 -12.41 -43.57 -11.08
CA THR A 68 -13.14 -44.60 -11.85
C THR A 68 -12.31 -45.48 -12.79
N CYS A 69 -11.01 -45.24 -13.03
CA CYS A 69 -10.30 -45.95 -14.11
C CYS A 69 -9.11 -46.84 -13.69
N CYS A 70 -8.52 -46.71 -12.49
CA CYS A 70 -7.30 -47.45 -12.16
C CYS A 70 -7.30 -48.02 -10.73
N LYS A 71 -6.68 -49.20 -10.60
CA LYS A 71 -6.49 -50.08 -9.43
C LYS A 71 -5.75 -49.44 -8.22
N PHE A 72 -6.15 -48.27 -7.75
CA PHE A 72 -5.64 -47.69 -6.51
C PHE A 72 -6.62 -47.97 -5.37
N PRO A 73 -6.22 -48.64 -4.27
CA PRO A 73 -7.11 -48.88 -3.15
C PRO A 73 -7.51 -47.54 -2.50
N GLU A 74 -8.80 -47.33 -2.28
CA GLU A 74 -9.39 -46.16 -1.59
C GLU A 74 -8.68 -45.84 -0.25
N ILE A 75 -8.08 -46.86 0.38
CA ILE A 75 -7.34 -46.79 1.65
C ILE A 75 -6.11 -45.86 1.58
N PHE A 76 -5.46 -45.70 0.42
CA PHE A 76 -4.27 -44.84 0.26
C PHE A 76 -4.59 -43.43 -0.25
N ALA A 77 -5.76 -43.22 -0.87
CA ALA A 77 -6.15 -41.95 -1.46
C ALA A 77 -6.67 -40.94 -0.41
N GLY A 78 -7.46 -41.40 0.57
CA GLY A 78 -7.99 -40.54 1.64
C GLY A 78 -6.92 -39.81 2.46
N PRO A 79 -5.93 -40.51 3.03
CA PRO A 79 -4.85 -39.84 3.76
C PRO A 79 -4.03 -38.88 2.90
N ALA A 80 -3.84 -39.18 1.61
CA ALA A 80 -3.12 -38.31 0.68
C ALA A 80 -3.92 -37.04 0.35
N GLU A 81 -5.24 -37.16 0.22
CA GLU A 81 -6.16 -36.04 0.02
C GLU A 81 -6.12 -35.06 1.21
N GLU A 82 -6.27 -35.59 2.43
CA GLU A 82 -6.26 -34.80 3.66
C GLU A 82 -4.94 -34.05 3.85
N ILE A 83 -3.80 -34.70 3.57
CA ILE A 83 -2.47 -34.07 3.64
C ILE A 83 -2.37 -32.88 2.67
N ILE A 84 -2.86 -33.03 1.44
CA ILE A 84 -2.82 -31.95 0.43
C ILE A 84 -3.71 -30.79 0.85
N LEU A 85 -4.94 -31.07 1.31
CA LEU A 85 -5.86 -30.03 1.77
C LEU A 85 -5.33 -29.29 2.99
N GLN A 86 -4.70 -30.00 3.93
CA GLN A 86 -4.06 -29.41 5.09
C GLN A 86 -2.90 -28.49 4.68
N GLU A 87 -1.98 -28.96 3.82
CA GLU A 87 -0.88 -28.13 3.31
C GLU A 87 -1.41 -26.89 2.57
N TYR A 88 -2.46 -27.06 1.76
CA TYR A 88 -3.10 -25.96 1.05
C TYR A 88 -3.68 -24.91 2.01
N CYS A 89 -4.44 -25.36 3.03
CA CYS A 89 -5.03 -24.49 4.03
C CYS A 89 -3.98 -23.69 4.81
N GLU A 90 -2.86 -24.31 5.16
CA GLU A 90 -1.74 -23.65 5.82
C GLU A 90 -1.13 -22.55 4.95
N LYS A 91 -0.93 -22.82 3.65
CA LYS A 91 -0.38 -21.83 2.71
C LYS A 91 -1.36 -20.69 2.45
N LEU A 92 -2.65 -20.99 2.34
CA LEU A 92 -3.71 -19.97 2.25
C LEU A 92 -3.76 -19.09 3.51
N LYS A 93 -3.58 -19.67 4.70
CA LYS A 93 -3.49 -18.92 5.96
C LYS A 93 -2.25 -18.02 5.99
N ALA A 94 -1.11 -18.50 5.50
CA ALA A 94 0.11 -17.69 5.37
C ALA A 94 -0.10 -16.51 4.41
N LEU A 95 -0.75 -16.74 3.26
CA LEU A 95 -1.10 -15.69 2.30
C LEU A 95 -2.04 -14.64 2.91
N LYS A 96 -3.08 -15.07 3.64
CA LYS A 96 -3.97 -14.15 4.37
C LYS A 96 -3.22 -13.37 5.45
N THR A 97 -2.27 -14.00 6.14
CA THR A 97 -1.39 -13.33 7.11
C THR A 97 -0.53 -12.26 6.45
N SER A 98 0.00 -12.53 5.25
CA SER A 98 0.73 -11.56 4.44
C SER A 98 -0.13 -10.32 4.13
N ASN A 99 -1.39 -10.53 3.69
CA ASN A 99 -2.35 -9.43 3.50
C ASN A 99 -2.64 -8.64 4.79
N CYS A 100 -2.64 -9.30 5.95
CA CYS A 100 -2.78 -8.62 7.24
C CYS A 100 -1.59 -7.71 7.56
N ARG A 101 -0.36 -8.12 7.26
CA ARG A 101 0.84 -7.29 7.47
C ARG A 101 0.84 -6.03 6.61
N ILE A 102 0.51 -6.17 5.31
CA ILE A 102 0.30 -5.02 4.42
C ILE A 102 -0.80 -4.11 4.99
N SER A 103 -1.90 -4.70 5.48
CA SER A 103 -3.00 -3.96 6.07
C SER A 103 -2.64 -3.20 7.35
N VAL A 104 -1.70 -3.69 8.16
CA VAL A 104 -1.21 -2.98 9.35
C VAL A 104 -0.40 -1.76 8.91
N SER A 105 0.58 -1.97 8.03
CA SER A 105 1.41 -0.87 7.52
C SER A 105 0.58 0.23 6.85
N LEU A 106 -0.46 -0.12 6.08
CA LEU A 106 -1.36 0.86 5.48
C LEU A 106 -2.22 1.62 6.51
N LYS A 107 -2.59 0.99 7.62
CA LYS A 107 -3.33 1.66 8.70
C LYS A 107 -2.46 2.72 9.38
N ASP A 108 -1.18 2.42 9.58
CA ASP A 108 -0.23 3.36 10.18
C ASP A 108 -0.03 4.57 9.25
N LEU A 109 0.20 4.32 7.95
CA LEU A 109 0.28 5.36 6.93
C LEU A 109 -0.97 6.25 6.86
N ARG A 110 -2.17 5.68 7.09
CA ARG A 110 -3.43 6.44 7.13
C ARG A 110 -3.43 7.51 8.23
N ILE A 111 -2.81 7.22 9.38
CA ILE A 111 -2.74 8.16 10.51
C ILE A 111 -1.95 9.40 10.07
N SER A 112 -0.80 9.19 9.46
CA SER A 112 0.05 10.27 8.95
C SER A 112 -0.59 11.05 7.81
N CYS A 113 -1.35 10.39 6.92
CA CYS A 113 -2.11 11.07 5.86
C CYS A 113 -3.17 12.01 6.45
N ARG A 114 -3.91 11.56 7.47
CA ARG A 114 -4.91 12.39 8.16
C ARG A 114 -4.30 13.56 8.90
N LEU A 115 -3.13 13.36 9.51
CA LEU A 115 -2.39 14.44 10.15
C LEU A 115 -2.00 15.52 9.12
N PHE A 116 -1.50 15.11 7.96
CA PHE A 116 -1.17 16.02 6.86
C PHE A 116 -2.40 16.77 6.33
N GLU A 117 -3.51 16.07 6.10
CA GLU A 117 -4.80 16.69 5.70
C GLU A 117 -5.25 17.74 6.73
N THR A 118 -5.12 17.42 8.03
CA THR A 118 -5.47 18.32 9.12
C THR A 118 -4.59 19.56 9.16
N LEU A 119 -3.28 19.42 8.97
CA LEU A 119 -2.35 20.55 8.89
C LEU A 119 -2.65 21.43 7.67
N CYS A 120 -2.88 20.83 6.51
CA CYS A 120 -3.22 21.56 5.30
C CYS A 120 -4.54 22.35 5.45
N SER A 121 -5.53 21.78 6.13
CA SER A 121 -6.82 22.45 6.35
C SER A 121 -6.74 23.72 7.22
N GLN A 122 -5.65 23.88 7.97
CA GLN A 122 -5.43 25.03 8.86
C GLN A 122 -4.65 26.16 8.18
N LEU A 123 -4.04 25.91 7.02
CA LEU A 123 -3.24 26.91 6.29
C LEU A 123 -4.15 27.94 5.64
N ASP A 124 -3.76 29.21 5.70
CA ASP A 124 -4.39 30.24 4.88
C ASP A 124 -3.85 30.17 3.44
N MET A 125 -4.60 29.49 2.58
CA MET A 125 -4.25 29.29 1.17
C MET A 125 -4.22 30.60 0.35
N ASN A 126 -4.72 31.73 0.90
CA ASN A 126 -4.73 33.01 0.20
C ASN A 126 -3.38 33.75 0.26
N LEU A 127 -2.50 33.39 1.20
CA LEU A 127 -1.23 34.11 1.43
C LEU A 127 -0.18 33.92 0.32
N LYS A 128 -0.45 33.08 -0.69
CA LYS A 128 0.39 32.86 -1.88
C LYS A 128 1.89 32.75 -1.57
N THR A 129 2.22 32.11 -0.45
CA THR A 129 3.61 31.87 -0.06
C THR A 129 4.26 30.89 -1.05
N PRO A 130 5.59 30.90 -1.21
CA PRO A 130 6.29 29.91 -2.05
C PRO A 130 5.96 28.46 -1.69
N PHE A 131 5.62 28.19 -0.42
CA PHE A 131 5.15 26.88 0.01
C PHE A 131 3.78 26.52 -0.59
N ILE A 132 2.83 27.46 -0.61
CA ILE A 132 1.47 27.25 -1.14
C ILE A 132 1.47 27.16 -2.67
N ILE A 133 2.01 28.18 -3.35
CA ILE A 133 1.92 28.31 -4.82
C ILE A 133 3.06 27.66 -5.57
N GLY A 134 4.11 27.22 -4.88
CA GLY A 134 5.34 26.75 -5.51
C GLY A 134 6.18 27.89 -6.09
N ASP A 135 7.22 27.52 -6.84
CA ASP A 135 8.07 28.44 -7.60
C ASP A 135 8.62 27.75 -8.86
N ALA A 136 9.61 28.35 -9.51
CA ALA A 136 10.22 27.80 -10.74
C ALA A 136 10.83 26.39 -10.57
N TYR A 137 11.11 25.98 -9.33
CA TYR A 137 11.80 24.73 -8.98
C TYR A 137 10.93 23.80 -8.13
N HIS A 138 9.82 24.30 -7.57
CA HIS A 138 8.98 23.56 -6.63
C HIS A 138 7.53 23.47 -7.07
N LYS A 139 6.96 22.28 -6.92
CA LYS A 139 5.53 22.05 -7.12
C LYS A 139 4.71 22.76 -6.02
N PRO A 140 3.50 23.27 -6.34
CA PRO A 140 2.60 23.85 -5.35
C PRO A 140 2.15 22.81 -4.32
N LEU A 141 1.74 23.26 -3.13
CA LEU A 141 1.22 22.36 -2.08
C LEU A 141 0.02 21.52 -2.57
N ALA A 142 -0.84 22.09 -3.42
CA ALA A 142 -2.00 21.40 -3.99
C ALA A 142 -1.61 20.11 -4.73
N PHE A 143 -0.48 20.11 -5.44
CA PHE A 143 0.04 18.90 -6.11
C PHE A 143 0.33 17.78 -5.11
N PHE A 144 0.94 18.11 -3.97
CA PHE A 144 1.28 17.11 -2.94
C PHE A 144 0.04 16.62 -2.19
N ILE A 145 -0.96 17.48 -1.98
CA ILE A 145 -2.26 17.08 -1.41
C ILE A 145 -2.91 16.01 -2.28
N GLU A 146 -2.99 16.25 -3.59
CA GLU A 146 -3.55 15.29 -4.55
C GLU A 146 -2.72 14.00 -4.59
N LEU A 147 -1.39 14.13 -4.69
CA LEU A 147 -0.49 12.98 -4.74
C LEU A 147 -0.61 12.06 -3.52
N VAL A 148 -0.59 12.62 -2.31
CA VAL A 148 -0.75 11.84 -1.06
C VAL A 148 -2.09 11.12 -1.06
N SER A 149 -3.16 11.81 -1.46
CA SER A 149 -4.51 11.23 -1.55
C SER A 149 -4.54 10.05 -2.53
N ASP A 150 -3.97 10.22 -3.72
CA ASP A 150 -4.03 9.22 -4.78
C ASP A 150 -3.16 8.01 -4.50
N LEU A 151 -1.97 8.20 -3.92
CA LEU A 151 -1.13 7.10 -3.46
C LEU A 151 -1.84 6.28 -2.38
N PHE A 152 -2.46 6.92 -1.40
CA PHE A 152 -3.21 6.20 -0.36
C PHE A 152 -4.37 5.40 -0.97
N LYS A 153 -5.15 6.00 -1.88
CA LYS A 153 -6.26 5.31 -2.58
C LYS A 153 -5.74 4.12 -3.38
N TYR A 154 -4.62 4.27 -4.08
CA TYR A 154 -4.00 3.20 -4.85
C TYR A 154 -3.68 2.00 -3.96
N PHE A 155 -2.90 2.20 -2.89
CA PHE A 155 -2.52 1.13 -1.97
C PHE A 155 -3.74 0.49 -1.30
N HIS A 156 -4.73 1.29 -0.92
CA HIS A 156 -5.96 0.79 -0.33
C HIS A 156 -6.77 -0.07 -1.31
N ALA A 157 -7.00 0.40 -2.53
CA ALA A 157 -7.72 -0.35 -3.56
C ALA A 157 -7.00 -1.65 -3.90
N TRP A 158 -5.67 -1.62 -3.98
CA TRP A 158 -4.88 -2.80 -4.27
C TRP A 158 -4.91 -3.84 -3.14
N LEU A 159 -4.80 -3.41 -1.88
CA LEU A 159 -4.98 -4.30 -0.72
C LEU A 159 -6.38 -4.95 -0.69
N LEU A 160 -7.42 -4.20 -1.05
CA LEU A 160 -8.78 -4.76 -1.17
C LEU A 160 -8.83 -5.86 -2.24
N LYS A 161 -8.21 -5.64 -3.41
CA LYS A 161 -8.10 -6.67 -4.46
C LYS A 161 -7.38 -7.92 -3.95
N LEU A 162 -6.25 -7.78 -3.23
CA LEU A 162 -5.51 -8.92 -2.68
C LEU A 162 -6.35 -9.71 -1.67
N LYS A 163 -7.05 -9.01 -0.75
CA LYS A 163 -7.92 -9.65 0.24
C LYS A 163 -9.09 -10.38 -0.42
N TYR A 164 -9.78 -9.73 -1.34
CA TYR A 164 -10.90 -10.32 -2.06
C TYR A 164 -10.47 -11.57 -2.85
N ASN A 165 -9.43 -11.45 -3.67
CA ASN A 165 -8.99 -12.57 -4.51
C ASN A 165 -8.43 -13.73 -3.67
N SER A 166 -7.86 -13.47 -2.48
CA SER A 166 -7.44 -14.54 -1.58
C SER A 166 -8.60 -15.39 -1.03
N GLN A 167 -9.83 -14.86 -1.04
CA GLN A 167 -11.03 -15.60 -0.64
C GLN A 167 -11.56 -16.50 -1.76
N LEU A 168 -11.16 -16.24 -3.00
CA LEU A 168 -11.58 -17.00 -4.18
C LEU A 168 -10.65 -18.19 -4.48
N LEU A 169 -9.57 -18.34 -3.71
CA LEU A 169 -8.63 -19.44 -3.87
C LEU A 169 -9.25 -20.74 -3.38
N ASP A 170 -9.35 -21.71 -4.29
CA ASP A 170 -10.00 -22.99 -4.07
C ASP A 170 -9.07 -24.13 -4.55
N PRO A 171 -8.82 -25.17 -3.73
CA PRO A 171 -7.98 -26.28 -4.11
C PRO A 171 -8.48 -27.04 -5.35
N TYR A 172 -9.78 -27.02 -5.66
CA TYR A 172 -10.39 -27.68 -6.82
C TYR A 172 -10.29 -26.85 -8.11
N LYS A 173 -9.95 -25.55 -8.02
CA LYS A 173 -9.96 -24.63 -9.17
C LYS A 173 -8.61 -23.95 -9.34
N ALA A 174 -7.89 -24.41 -10.36
CA ALA A 174 -6.58 -23.86 -10.69
C ALA A 174 -6.67 -22.36 -11.09
N GLU A 175 -7.67 -21.98 -11.89
CA GLU A 175 -7.85 -20.64 -12.46
C GLU A 175 -7.74 -19.48 -11.44
N GLY A 176 -8.25 -19.66 -10.22
CA GLY A 176 -8.18 -18.63 -9.18
C GLY A 176 -6.74 -18.27 -8.79
N MET A 177 -5.83 -19.24 -8.81
CA MET A 177 -4.41 -19.02 -8.53
C MET A 177 -3.67 -18.40 -9.71
N GLU A 178 -4.03 -18.75 -10.95
CA GLU A 178 -3.50 -18.06 -12.15
C GLU A 178 -3.89 -16.58 -12.14
N HIS A 179 -5.17 -16.29 -11.86
CA HIS A 179 -5.62 -14.91 -11.72
C HIS A 179 -4.87 -14.19 -10.60
N TYR A 180 -4.70 -14.83 -9.44
CA TYR A 180 -3.95 -14.24 -8.33
C TYR A 180 -2.48 -13.96 -8.69
N LYS A 181 -1.82 -14.84 -9.46
CA LYS A 181 -0.45 -14.60 -9.94
C LYS A 181 -0.37 -13.32 -10.75
N THR A 182 -1.31 -13.08 -11.66
CA THR A 182 -1.32 -11.84 -12.45
C THR A 182 -1.52 -10.58 -11.60
N LEU A 183 -2.27 -10.68 -10.50
CA LEU A 183 -2.56 -9.56 -9.60
C LEU A 183 -1.33 -9.09 -8.79
N ILE A 184 -0.40 -10.01 -8.49
CA ILE A 184 0.79 -9.76 -7.68
C ILE A 184 2.04 -9.45 -8.51
N GLU A 185 1.90 -9.32 -9.82
CA GLU A 185 2.99 -8.85 -10.66
C GLU A 185 3.25 -7.35 -10.43
N PRO A 186 4.53 -6.93 -10.35
CA PRO A 186 4.87 -5.53 -10.12
C PRO A 186 4.50 -4.66 -11.32
N SER A 187 4.14 -3.41 -11.05
CA SER A 187 3.97 -2.36 -12.07
C SER A 187 5.21 -1.46 -12.06
N GLU A 188 5.99 -1.48 -13.14
CA GLU A 188 7.17 -0.63 -13.30
C GLU A 188 6.80 0.86 -13.36
N GLU A 189 5.69 1.18 -14.02
CA GLU A 189 5.17 2.56 -14.12
C GLU A 189 4.84 3.17 -12.75
N PHE A 190 4.29 2.35 -11.83
CA PHE A 190 3.98 2.81 -10.48
C PHE A 190 5.24 3.09 -9.65
N GLU A 191 6.29 2.30 -9.83
CA GLU A 191 7.56 2.51 -9.12
C GLU A 191 8.21 3.83 -9.50
N GLU A 192 8.18 4.18 -10.78
CA GLU A 192 8.68 5.47 -11.25
C GLU A 192 7.85 6.63 -10.67
N TYR A 193 6.52 6.50 -10.73
CA TYR A 193 5.59 7.49 -10.19
C TYR A 193 5.79 7.74 -8.69
N LEU A 194 5.93 6.67 -7.89
CA LEU A 194 6.18 6.78 -6.46
C LEU A 194 7.55 7.43 -6.19
N ASN A 195 8.61 6.98 -6.86
CA ASN A 195 9.97 7.41 -6.52
C ASN A 195 10.27 8.84 -7.00
N MET A 196 9.76 9.25 -8.15
CA MET A 196 9.97 10.60 -8.69
C MET A 196 8.92 11.59 -8.18
N GLY A 197 7.65 11.18 -8.08
CA GLY A 197 6.54 12.08 -7.73
C GLY A 197 6.58 12.56 -6.28
N LEU A 198 7.01 11.71 -5.34
CA LEU A 198 7.06 12.04 -3.90
C LEU A 198 8.27 12.87 -3.48
N THR A 199 9.25 13.09 -4.36
CA THR A 199 10.48 13.78 -3.97
C THR A 199 10.21 15.26 -3.74
N TYR A 200 10.25 15.70 -2.48
CA TYR A 200 10.07 17.11 -2.12
C TYR A 200 11.43 17.79 -1.80
N CYS A 201 11.67 19.01 -2.31
CA CYS A 201 12.90 19.74 -1.96
C CYS A 201 12.84 20.27 -0.52
N LYS A 202 13.83 19.90 0.29
CA LYS A 202 13.99 20.40 1.67
C LYS A 202 14.32 21.90 1.75
N CYS A 203 14.49 22.58 0.62
CA CYS A 203 14.91 23.96 0.52
C CYS A 203 13.78 24.99 0.71
N LEU A 204 12.51 24.58 0.65
CA LEU A 204 11.34 25.41 0.95
C LEU A 204 11.05 25.60 2.44
N LYS A 205 11.99 25.29 3.34
CA LYS A 205 11.82 25.61 4.76
C LYS A 205 11.60 27.12 4.92
N PRO A 206 10.56 27.57 5.62
CA PRO A 206 10.38 28.97 5.92
C PRO A 206 11.65 29.51 6.59
N LYS A 207 12.21 30.59 6.04
CA LYS A 207 13.31 31.30 6.72
C LYS A 207 12.72 31.89 8.00
N ALA A 208 13.40 31.68 9.14
CA ALA A 208 13.00 32.31 10.39
C ALA A 208 12.87 33.82 10.16
N ALA A 209 11.72 34.39 10.55
CA ALA A 209 11.56 35.84 10.55
C ALA A 209 12.63 36.43 11.48
N CYS A 210 13.46 37.32 10.93
CA CYS A 210 14.45 38.10 11.68
C CYS A 210 13.79 39.27 12.38
#